data_AF-R7AXZ6-F1
#
_entry.id   AF-R7AXZ6-F1
#
_cell.length_a   1.000
_cell.length_b   1.000
_cell.length_c   1.000
_cell.angle_alpha   90.00
_cell.angle_beta   90.00
_cell.angle_gamma   90.00
#
_symmetry.space_group_name_H-M   'P 1'
#
loop_
_entity.id
_entity.type
_entity.pdbx_description
1 polymer ?
#
loop_
_entity_poly.entity_id
_entity_poly.type
_entity_poly.pdbx_seq_one_letter_code
_entity_poly.pdbx_strand_id
1 'polypeptide(L)' 'MEEQYKCTWCGCEDVEYGVQADKGKVRPAKNVTFNEGQVLIHVICKSCGTVLRSYVKKPEKLVE' A
#
# COMPACT_ATOMS: atom_id res chain seq x y z
N MET A 1 14.76 -11.08 3.96
CA MET A 1 13.77 -11.41 4.99
C MET A 1 12.42 -11.12 4.37
N GLU A 2 11.68 -12.15 3.99
CA GLU A 2 10.27 -12.00 3.67
C GLU A 2 9.55 -11.72 5.00
N GLU A 3 8.91 -10.55 5.12
CA GLU A 3 8.08 -10.26 6.30
C GLU A 3 6.92 -11.26 6.30
N GLN A 4 6.86 -12.12 7.33
CA GLN A 4 5.75 -13.05 7.49
C GLN A 4 4.55 -12.29 8.05
N TYR A 5 3.50 -12.14 7.24
CA TYR A 5 2.28 -11.44 7.62
C TYR A 5 1.23 -12.45 8.11
N LYS A 6 0.56 -12.12 9.23
CA LYS A 6 -0.61 -12.87 9.70
C LYS A 6 -1.83 -11.97 9.65
N CYS A 7 -2.91 -12.46 9.02
CA CYS A 7 -4.15 -11.73 8.92
C CYS A 7 -4.81 -11.58 10.30
N THR A 8 -5.02 -10.34 10.72
CA THR A 8 -5.68 -10.03 12.00
C THR A 8 -7.17 -10.37 12.02
N TRP A 9 -7.77 -10.54 10.85
CA TRP A 9 -9.20 -10.83 10.71
C TRP A 9 -9.50 -12.33 10.70
N CYS A 10 -8.85 -13.11 9.83
CA CYS A 10 -9.11 -14.55 9.69
C CYS A 10 -7.97 -15.47 10.18
N GLY A 11 -6.82 -14.90 10.57
CA GLY A 11 -5.67 -15.68 11.06
C GLY A 11 -4.80 -16.35 10.00
N CYS A 12 -5.16 -16.27 8.72
CA CYS A 12 -4.39 -16.83 7.60
C CYS A 12 -3.04 -16.09 7.41
N GLU A 13 -2.02 -16.80 6.94
CA GLU A 13 -0.67 -16.26 6.69
C GLU A 13 -0.38 -16.07 5.19
N ASP A 14 -1.26 -16.54 4.31
CA ASP A 14 -1.14 -16.37 2.87
C ASP A 14 -1.56 -14.96 2.43
N VAL A 15 -0.58 -14.22 1.94
CA VAL A 15 -0.76 -12.83 1.50
C VAL A 15 -0.28 -12.62 0.07
N GLU A 16 -0.84 -11.61 -0.58
CA GLU A 16 -0.47 -11.14 -1.91
C GLU A 16 -0.25 -9.63 -1.90
N TYR A 17 0.53 -9.16 -2.88
CA TYR A 17 0.80 -7.75 -3.05
C TYR A 17 -0.06 -7.16 -4.17
N GLY A 18 -0.90 -6.21 -3.82
CA GLY A 18 -1.65 -5.37 -4.75
C GLY A 18 -1.00 -4.00 -4.94
N VAL A 19 -1.23 -3.37 -6.08
CA VAL A 19 -0.76 -2.00 -6.36
C VAL A 19 -1.91 -1.11 -6.81
N GLN A 20 -1.99 0.07 -6.22
CA GLN A 20 -2.89 1.13 -6.64
C GLN A 20 -2.06 2.23 -7.32
N ALA A 21 -2.27 2.39 -8.64
CA ALA A 21 -1.49 3.24 -9.52
C ALA A 21 -2.33 4.33 -10.21
N ASP A 22 -1.70 5.14 -11.06
CA ASP A 22 -2.30 6.24 -11.83
C ASP A 22 -3.17 7.21 -11.02
N LYS A 23 -4.49 7.17 -11.23
CA LYS A 23 -5.45 8.03 -10.53
C LYS A 23 -5.59 7.68 -9.04
N GLY A 24 -5.16 6.49 -8.63
CA GLY A 24 -5.14 6.04 -7.24
C GLY A 24 -3.82 6.28 -6.51
N LYS A 25 -2.86 6.99 -7.10
CA LYS A 25 -1.60 7.34 -6.40
C LYS A 25 -1.87 8.22 -5.18
N VAL A 26 -1.09 8.02 -4.13
CA VAL A 26 -1.07 8.91 -2.95
C VAL A 26 -0.22 10.12 -3.25
N ARG A 27 -0.76 11.32 -3.02
CA ARG A 27 -0.10 12.60 -3.29
C ARG A 27 0.12 13.38 -2.00
N PRO A 28 1.15 14.24 -1.94
CA PRO A 28 1.24 15.29 -0.93
C PRO A 28 -0.06 16.10 -0.85
N ALA A 29 -0.39 16.61 0.34
CA ALA A 29 -1.59 17.42 0.55
C ALA A 29 -1.47 18.86 0.01
N LYS A 30 -0.26 19.29 -0.39
CA LYS A 30 -0.01 20.61 -1.00
C LYS A 30 -0.26 20.59 -2.51
N ASN A 31 -0.33 21.77 -3.14
CA ASN A 31 -0.56 21.90 -4.59
C ASN A 31 0.58 21.27 -5.39
N VAL A 32 0.41 20.00 -5.76
CA VAL A 32 1.34 19.24 -6.59
C VAL A 32 0.73 18.91 -7.96
N THR A 33 1.62 18.80 -8.94
CA THR A 33 1.28 18.38 -10.30
C THR A 33 0.88 16.89 -10.34
N PHE A 34 0.11 16.48 -11.35
CA PHE A 34 -0.42 15.10 -11.47
C PHE A 34 0.65 14.00 -11.37
N ASN A 35 1.91 14.31 -11.67
CA ASN A 35 3.04 13.38 -11.76
C ASN A 35 3.73 13.08 -10.42
N GLU A 36 3.43 13.80 -9.34
CA GLU A 36 4.17 13.68 -8.06
C GLU A 36 3.60 12.60 -7.12
N GLY A 37 2.61 11.83 -7.57
CA GLY A 37 2.01 10.76 -6.77
C GLY A 37 2.89 9.52 -6.62
N GLN A 38 2.86 8.90 -5.44
CA GLN A 38 3.47 7.60 -5.16
C GLN A 38 2.46 6.46 -5.39
N VAL A 39 2.94 5.34 -5.95
CA VAL A 39 2.15 4.09 -6.02
C VAL A 39 1.94 3.58 -4.59
N LEU A 40 0.69 3.30 -4.25
CA LEU A 40 0.33 2.68 -2.98
C LEU A 40 0.37 1.17 -3.13
N ILE A 41 1.12 0.51 -2.26
CA ILE A 41 1.25 -0.94 -2.23
C ILE A 41 0.38 -1.45 -1.10
N HIS A 42 -0.41 -2.49 -1.39
CA HIS A 42 -1.27 -3.18 -0.44
C HIS A 42 -0.76 -4.59 -0.20
N VAL A 43 -0.68 -4.99 1.07
CA VAL A 43 -0.52 -6.39 1.46
C VAL A 43 -1.91 -6.92 1.79
N ILE A 44 -2.38 -7.91 1.02
CA ILE A 44 -3.77 -8.38 1.04
C ILE A 44 -3.79 -9.86 1.42
N CYS A 45 -4.63 -10.23 2.39
CA CYS A 45 -4.89 -11.62 2.73
C CYS A 45 -5.61 -12.33 1.57
N LYS A 46 -5.05 -13.42 1.04
CA LYS A 46 -5.68 -14.19 -0.05
C LYS A 46 -6.98 -14.87 0.36
N SER A 47 -7.07 -15.24 1.64
CA SER A 47 -8.20 -16.03 2.14
C SER A 47 -9.48 -15.20 2.29
N CYS A 48 -9.39 -13.96 2.75
CA CYS A 48 -10.56 -13.15 3.09
C CYS A 48 -10.58 -11.74 2.48
N GLY A 49 -9.52 -11.34 1.76
CA GLY A 49 -9.42 -10.04 1.10
C GLY A 49 -9.08 -8.86 2.02
N THR A 50 -8.84 -9.08 3.32
CA THR A 50 -8.44 -8.00 4.23
C THR A 50 -7.09 -7.40 3.82
N VAL A 51 -7.05 -6.07 3.72
CA VAL A 51 -5.79 -5.32 3.56
C VAL A 51 -5.09 -5.23 4.91
N LEU A 52 -3.95 -5.89 5.04
CA LEU A 52 -3.16 -5.95 6.28
C LEU A 52 -2.32 -4.69 6.49
N ARG A 53 -1.78 -4.16 5.39
CA ARG A 53 -0.92 -2.98 5.39
C ARG A 53 -1.00 -2.29 4.05
N SER A 54 -0.94 -0.96 4.06
CA SER A 54 -0.73 -0.15 2.87
C SER A 54 0.46 0.77 3.08
N TYR A 55 1.34 0.88 2.08
CA TYR A 55 2.54 1.72 2.21
C TYR A 55 3.03 2.24 0.86
N VAL A 56 3.80 3.32 0.90
CA VAL A 56 4.55 3.86 -0.25
C VAL A 56 6.03 3.56 -0.08
N LYS A 57 6.76 3.39 -1.19
CA LYS A 57 8.21 3.09 -1.13
C LYS A 57 9.06 4.28 -0.68
N LYS A 58 8.60 5.49 -0.96
CA LYS A 58 9.35 6.74 -0.73
C LYS A 58 8.48 7.74 0.04
N PRO A 59 8.21 7.50 1.34
CA PRO A 59 7.37 8.38 2.15
C PRO A 59 7.92 9.81 2.25
N GLU A 60 9.23 10.01 2.12
CA GLU A 60 9.88 11.33 2.12
C GLU A 60 9.35 12.26 1.02
N LYS A 61 8.86 11.70 -0.10
CA LYS A 61 8.24 12.45 -1.19
C LYS A 61 6.83 12.97 -0.89
N LEU A 62 6.26 12.62 0.26
CA LEU A 62 4.94 13.10 0.69
C LEU A 62 5.02 14.37 1.58
N VAL A 63 6.23 14.77 2.00
CA VAL A 63 6.44 15.77 3.08
C VAL A 63 6.86 17.15 2.54
N GLU A 64 7.09 17.31 1.23
CA GLU A 64 7.50 18.60 0.63
C GLU A 64 6.46 19.71 0.77
#